data_AF-A0A8X6XPI6-F1
#
_entry.id   AF-A0A8X6XPI6-F1
#
_cell.length_a   1.000
_cell.length_b   1.000
_cell.length_c   1.000
_cell.angle_alpha   90.00
_cell.angle_beta   90.00
_cell.angle_gamma   90.00
#
_symmetry.space_group_name_H-M   'P 1'
#
loop_
_entity.id
_entity.type
_entity.pdbx_description
1 polymer ?
#
loop_
_entity_poly.entity_id
_entity_poly.type
_entity_poly.pdbx_seq_one_letter_code
_entity_poly.pdbx_strand_id
1 'polypeptide(L)'
;MKTVQFLNTNWQRVESSMTKEIKEVLALPLKSSCSYLFGDSMQGACGIPEISKDALVDTAFKLLSSKDEEVVVKALAYLTRTVCHRIHRDPTNADLRTFLSGSMEGEFKNSSNTLRNTWTLARFASRSQSITWTFVDDEPSVSFDCNTIIIAGRRKLLKTFHQAQRLQHTEALINQRSQGKAIECAAAHPASTHFLYTGKYTRFADWRFVHKARLKLLPLNGAKQWTNAASRKCRRCGYQNETLPHVLNHCGSHQLGVNEGTTPSSRGSRRLPPSGEKSCQ
;
A
#
# COMPACT_ATOMS: atom_id res chain seq x y z
N MET A 1 -4.65 -36.40 11.77
CA MET A 1 -3.88 -35.13 11.82
C MET A 1 -4.85 -33.98 11.97
N LYS A 2 -4.90 -33.32 13.14
CA LYS A 2 -5.63 -32.05 13.28
C LYS A 2 -4.75 -30.97 12.67
N THR A 3 -5.13 -30.46 11.50
CA THR A 3 -4.48 -29.32 10.86
C THR A 3 -4.53 -28.17 11.85
N VAL A 4 -3.37 -27.77 12.41
CA VAL A 4 -3.29 -26.63 13.33
C VAL A 4 -3.56 -25.38 12.51
N GLN A 5 -4.84 -24.99 12.42
CA GLN A 5 -5.26 -23.78 11.75
C GLN A 5 -4.97 -22.61 12.69
N PHE A 6 -3.95 -21.81 12.35
CA PHE A 6 -3.59 -20.62 13.13
C PHE A 6 -4.78 -19.65 13.20
N LEU A 7 -5.11 -19.22 14.43
CA LEU A 7 -6.13 -18.20 14.65
C LEU A 7 -5.69 -16.87 14.02
N ASN A 8 -6.65 -16.06 13.58
CA ASN A 8 -6.41 -14.72 13.03
C ASN A 8 -5.57 -13.85 13.97
N THR A 9 -5.75 -14.01 15.29
CA THR A 9 -4.95 -13.34 16.33
C THR A 9 -3.46 -13.66 16.26
N ASN A 10 -3.09 -14.88 15.82
CA ASN A 10 -1.70 -15.29 15.68
C ASN A 10 -1.06 -14.59 14.48
N TRP A 11 -1.76 -14.47 13.36
CA TRP A 11 -1.29 -13.76 12.17
C TRP A 11 -1.10 -12.28 12.42
N GLN A 12 -2.05 -11.63 13.09
CA GLN A 12 -1.95 -10.23 13.49
C GLN A 12 -0.76 -9.99 14.44
N ARG A 13 -0.48 -10.94 15.34
CA ARG A 13 0.68 -10.86 16.25
C ARG A 13 2.00 -10.96 15.49
N VAL A 14 2.09 -11.89 14.52
CA VAL A 14 3.27 -12.02 13.66
C VAL A 14 3.48 -10.75 12.85
N GLU A 15 2.44 -10.24 12.18
CA GLU A 15 2.51 -9.02 11.40
C GLU A 15 2.92 -7.81 12.24
N SER A 16 2.34 -7.66 13.44
CA SER A 16 2.69 -6.58 14.36
C SER A 16 4.16 -6.65 14.80
N SER A 17 4.66 -7.86 15.07
CA SER A 17 6.06 -8.08 15.43
C SER A 17 6.99 -7.77 14.26
N MET A 18 6.69 -8.29 13.06
CA MET A 18 7.48 -8.02 11.85
C MET A 18 7.49 -6.54 11.51
N THR A 19 6.33 -5.88 11.56
CA THR A 19 6.20 -4.45 11.28
C THR A 19 7.01 -3.61 12.27
N LYS A 20 7.10 -4.03 13.54
CA LYS A 20 7.94 -3.37 14.54
C LYS A 20 9.41 -3.43 14.13
N GLU A 21 9.94 -4.61 13.85
CA GLU A 21 11.34 -4.80 13.46
C GLU A 21 11.67 -4.05 12.16
N ILE A 22 10.79 -4.11 11.17
CA ILE A 22 10.94 -3.37 9.91
C ILE A 22 11.02 -1.87 10.18
N LYS A 23 10.13 -1.32 11.02
CA LYS A 23 10.17 0.11 11.36
C LYS A 23 11.46 0.50 12.07
N GLU A 24 12.02 -0.37 12.92
CA GLU A 24 13.31 -0.12 13.57
C GLU A 24 14.45 -0.08 12.54
N VAL A 25 14.50 -1.02 11.60
CA VAL A 25 15.49 -1.05 10.50
C VAL A 25 15.39 0.19 9.60
N LEU A 26 14.18 0.67 9.33
CA LEU A 26 13.94 1.87 8.51
C LEU A 26 14.02 3.18 9.32
N ALA A 27 14.30 3.09 10.62
CA ALA A 27 14.29 4.19 11.58
C ALA A 27 12.95 4.98 11.61
N LEU A 28 11.82 4.32 11.39
CA LEU A 28 10.50 4.96 11.35
C LEU A 28 9.80 4.96 12.71
N PRO A 29 8.87 5.90 12.97
CA PRO A 29 8.03 5.86 14.16
C PRO A 29 7.12 4.64 14.17
N LEU A 30 6.97 4.02 15.35
CA LEU A 30 6.16 2.81 15.55
C LEU A 30 4.67 3.01 15.21
N LYS A 31 4.09 4.16 15.56
CA LYS A 31 2.63 4.39 15.49
C LYS A 31 2.15 5.05 14.19
N SER A 32 3.04 5.50 13.31
CA SER A 32 2.66 6.27 12.12
C SER A 32 3.65 6.07 10.97
N SER A 33 3.36 5.09 10.12
CA SER A 33 4.10 4.81 8.86
C SER A 33 3.55 3.62 8.06
N CYS A 34 2.45 2.96 8.46
CA CYS A 34 1.97 1.75 7.78
C CYS A 34 1.65 2.00 6.30
N SER A 35 1.02 3.13 5.96
CA SER A 35 0.74 3.52 4.58
C SER A 35 2.01 3.67 3.72
N TYR A 36 3.14 4.05 4.33
CA TYR A 36 4.44 4.10 3.65
C TYR A 36 5.07 2.73 3.49
N LEU A 37 4.93 1.84 4.48
CA LEU A 37 5.46 0.48 4.40
C LEU A 37 4.75 -0.32 3.30
N PHE A 38 3.43 -0.30 3.33
CA PHE A 38 2.57 -1.10 2.47
C PHE A 38 2.17 -0.39 1.16
N GLY A 39 2.56 0.87 0.96
CA GLY A 39 2.30 1.59 -0.29
C GLY A 39 3.14 1.09 -1.47
N ASP A 40 2.87 1.58 -2.68
CA ASP A 40 3.57 1.21 -3.89
C ASP A 40 4.97 1.82 -3.98
N SER A 41 5.97 0.96 -4.19
CA SER A 41 7.37 1.35 -4.38
C SER A 41 7.59 2.31 -5.56
N MET A 42 6.81 2.16 -6.64
CA MET A 42 6.94 3.03 -7.81
C MET A 42 6.43 4.45 -7.53
N GLN A 43 5.57 4.60 -6.51
CA GLN A 43 5.08 5.87 -6.03
C GLN A 43 5.82 6.37 -4.77
N GLY A 44 7.06 5.90 -4.57
CA GLY A 44 7.92 6.41 -3.51
C GLY A 44 7.71 5.79 -2.12
N ALA A 45 6.78 4.84 -1.96
CA ALA A 45 6.62 4.05 -0.74
C ALA A 45 7.57 2.84 -0.70
N CYS A 46 7.40 1.90 0.25
CA CYS A 46 8.29 0.76 0.42
C CYS A 46 7.92 -0.50 -0.37
N GLY A 47 6.64 -0.74 -0.66
CA GLY A 47 6.19 -1.92 -1.39
C GLY A 47 6.21 -3.23 -0.58
N ILE A 48 6.26 -3.16 0.76
CA ILE A 48 6.25 -4.36 1.60
C ILE A 48 4.85 -4.98 1.53
N PRO A 49 4.71 -6.29 1.29
CA PRO A 49 3.40 -6.94 1.32
C PRO A 49 2.79 -6.93 2.72
N GLU A 50 1.52 -6.53 2.81
CA GLU A 50 0.69 -6.70 4.01
C GLU A 50 0.24 -8.16 4.12
N ILE A 51 0.17 -8.71 5.34
CA ILE A 51 -0.32 -10.07 5.56
C ILE A 51 -1.85 -10.03 5.47
N SER A 52 -2.34 -10.26 4.25
CA SER A 52 -3.74 -10.15 3.89
C SER A 52 -4.46 -11.50 3.91
N LYS A 53 -5.80 -11.47 4.01
CA LYS A 53 -6.66 -12.66 3.98
C LYS A 53 -7.09 -13.05 2.56
N ASP A 54 -6.65 -12.30 1.56
CA ASP A 54 -6.91 -12.53 0.14
C ASP A 54 -6.50 -13.92 -0.35
N ALA A 55 -5.49 -14.54 0.27
CA ALA A 55 -5.10 -15.93 -0.02
C ALA A 55 -6.26 -16.93 0.19
N LEU A 56 -7.20 -16.64 1.10
CA LEU A 56 -8.40 -17.46 1.32
C LEU A 56 -9.38 -17.33 0.15
N VAL A 57 -9.52 -16.12 -0.38
CA VAL A 57 -10.35 -15.81 -1.56
C VAL A 57 -9.73 -16.44 -2.80
N ASP A 58 -8.41 -16.32 -2.97
CA ASP A 58 -7.64 -16.93 -4.05
C ASP A 58 -7.79 -18.46 -4.07
N THR A 59 -7.70 -19.10 -2.90
CA THR A 59 -7.89 -20.56 -2.79
C THR A 59 -9.30 -20.95 -3.20
N ALA A 60 -10.33 -20.27 -2.69
CA ALA A 60 -11.72 -20.54 -3.05
C ALA A 60 -11.98 -20.31 -4.56
N PHE A 61 -11.43 -19.23 -5.12
CA PHE A 61 -11.58 -18.91 -6.53
C PHE A 61 -10.92 -19.97 -7.41
N LYS A 62 -9.72 -20.44 -7.06
CA LYS A 62 -9.00 -21.49 -7.80
C LYS A 62 -9.68 -22.86 -7.74
N LEU A 63 -10.41 -23.16 -6.67
CA LEU A 63 -11.21 -24.39 -6.58
C LEU A 63 -12.40 -24.34 -7.55
N LEU A 64 -13.08 -23.20 -7.65
CA LEU A 64 -14.21 -23.00 -8.58
C LEU A 64 -13.75 -22.81 -10.03
N SER A 65 -12.52 -22.35 -10.25
CA SER A 65 -11.91 -22.12 -11.57
C SER A 65 -10.78 -23.11 -11.88
N SER A 66 -10.89 -24.32 -11.36
CA SER A 66 -9.94 -25.39 -11.65
C SER A 66 -10.01 -25.77 -13.13
N LYS A 67 -8.90 -26.32 -13.66
CA LYS A 67 -8.89 -26.89 -15.02
C LYS A 67 -9.55 -28.27 -15.07
N ASP A 68 -9.62 -28.91 -13.91
CA ASP A 68 -10.21 -30.24 -13.74
C ASP A 68 -11.69 -30.08 -13.41
N GLU A 69 -12.53 -30.58 -14.31
CA GLU A 69 -13.98 -30.51 -14.23
C GLU A 69 -14.51 -31.23 -12.98
N GLU A 70 -13.91 -32.36 -12.58
CA GLU A 70 -14.35 -33.07 -11.38
C GLU A 70 -14.13 -32.24 -10.11
N VAL A 71 -13.01 -31.50 -10.06
CA VAL A 71 -12.71 -30.60 -8.94
C VAL A 71 -13.73 -29.47 -8.89
N VAL A 72 -14.10 -28.89 -10.04
CA VAL A 72 -15.11 -27.83 -10.10
C VAL A 72 -16.47 -28.35 -9.63
N VAL A 73 -16.92 -29.50 -10.13
CA VAL A 73 -18.20 -30.12 -9.75
C VAL A 73 -18.24 -30.43 -8.25
N LYS A 74 -17.18 -31.03 -7.70
CA LYS A 74 -17.09 -31.33 -6.25
C LYS A 74 -17.02 -30.05 -5.41
N ALA A 75 -16.30 -29.02 -5.87
CA ALA A 75 -16.18 -27.75 -5.19
C ALA A 75 -17.53 -27.01 -5.15
N LEU A 76 -18.24 -26.95 -6.28
CA LEU A 76 -19.59 -26.38 -6.36
C LEU A 76 -20.56 -27.14 -5.48
N ALA A 77 -20.59 -28.47 -5.56
CA ALA A 77 -21.44 -29.29 -4.68
C ALA A 77 -21.15 -29.03 -3.19
N TYR A 78 -19.88 -28.87 -2.81
CA TYR A 78 -19.49 -28.56 -1.44
C TYR A 78 -19.91 -27.15 -1.01
N LEU A 79 -19.80 -26.17 -1.90
CA LEU A 79 -20.29 -24.81 -1.68
C LEU A 79 -21.81 -24.79 -1.52
N THR A 80 -22.55 -25.38 -2.46
CA THR A 80 -24.02 -25.54 -2.44
C THR A 80 -24.48 -26.19 -1.14
N ARG A 81 -23.83 -27.28 -0.70
CA ARG A 81 -24.16 -27.92 0.58
C ARG A 81 -23.92 -26.99 1.78
N THR A 82 -22.83 -26.21 1.75
CA THR A 82 -22.52 -25.23 2.82
C THR A 82 -23.57 -24.13 2.88
N VAL A 83 -24.02 -23.63 1.73
CA VAL A 83 -25.05 -22.59 1.65
C VAL A 83 -26.42 -23.16 2.03
N CYS A 84 -26.81 -24.31 1.47
CA CYS A 84 -28.05 -25.02 1.78
C CYS A 84 -28.20 -25.30 3.28
N HIS A 85 -27.12 -25.75 3.94
CA HIS A 85 -27.13 -25.96 5.39
C HIS A 85 -27.43 -24.68 6.20
N ARG A 86 -27.18 -23.50 5.62
CA ARG A 86 -27.40 -22.21 6.28
C ARG A 86 -28.74 -21.58 5.94
N ILE A 87 -29.17 -21.66 4.68
CA ILE A 87 -30.44 -21.07 4.22
C ILE A 87 -31.63 -22.04 4.37
N HIS A 88 -31.36 -23.33 4.65
CA HIS A 88 -32.35 -24.40 4.78
C HIS A 88 -33.25 -24.57 3.53
N ARG A 89 -32.74 -24.20 2.35
CA ARG A 89 -33.35 -24.35 1.02
C ARG A 89 -32.29 -24.66 -0.04
N ASP A 90 -32.70 -25.06 -1.23
CA ASP A 90 -31.78 -25.22 -2.36
C ASP A 90 -31.26 -23.85 -2.83
N PRO A 91 -29.93 -23.65 -2.88
CA PRO A 91 -29.36 -22.35 -3.18
C PRO A 91 -29.34 -22.07 -4.68
N THR A 92 -29.74 -20.84 -5.05
CA THR A 92 -29.60 -20.32 -6.41
C THR A 92 -28.20 -19.69 -6.59
N ASN A 93 -27.73 -19.50 -7.83
CA ASN A 93 -26.49 -18.75 -8.11
C ASN A 93 -26.45 -17.35 -7.45
N ALA A 94 -27.61 -16.69 -7.33
CA ALA A 94 -27.76 -15.44 -6.58
C ALA A 94 -27.46 -15.60 -5.08
N ASP A 95 -27.88 -16.72 -4.47
CA ASP A 95 -27.60 -17.05 -3.06
C ASP A 95 -26.11 -17.37 -2.86
N LEU A 96 -25.47 -18.08 -3.80
CA LEU A 96 -24.03 -18.36 -3.78
C LEU A 96 -23.20 -17.07 -3.84
N ARG A 97 -23.56 -16.16 -4.76
CA ARG A 97 -22.99 -14.81 -4.87
C ARG A 97 -23.11 -14.04 -3.55
N THR A 98 -24.32 -13.98 -3.01
CA THR A 98 -24.65 -13.19 -1.81
C THR A 98 -23.91 -13.75 -0.59
N PHE A 99 -23.83 -15.08 -0.49
CA PHE A 99 -23.06 -15.76 0.54
C PHE A 99 -21.57 -15.45 0.45
N LEU A 100 -20.92 -15.65 -0.71
CA LEU A 100 -19.48 -15.46 -0.85
C LEU A 100 -19.06 -14.00 -0.74
N SER A 101 -19.90 -13.06 -1.18
CA SER A 101 -19.68 -11.61 -1.02
C SER A 101 -19.79 -11.16 0.45
N GLY A 102 -20.22 -12.03 1.36
CA GLY A 102 -20.22 -11.74 2.79
C GLY A 102 -21.39 -10.93 3.30
N SER A 103 -22.53 -10.92 2.57
CA SER A 103 -23.76 -10.28 3.04
C SER A 103 -24.19 -10.83 4.40
N MET A 104 -24.71 -9.96 5.26
CA MET A 104 -25.19 -10.29 6.62
C MET A 104 -26.70 -10.13 6.75
N GLU A 105 -27.40 -9.96 5.64
CA GLU A 105 -28.83 -9.69 5.59
C GLU A 105 -29.66 -10.99 5.58
N GLY A 106 -30.85 -10.92 6.17
CA GLY A 106 -31.85 -12.00 6.15
C GLY A 106 -31.32 -13.36 6.62
N GLU A 107 -31.55 -14.38 5.79
CA GLU A 107 -31.19 -15.80 5.98
C GLU A 107 -29.68 -16.02 6.16
N PHE A 108 -28.84 -15.04 5.80
CA PHE A 108 -27.40 -15.13 5.91
C PHE A 108 -26.85 -14.58 7.23
N LYS A 109 -27.71 -14.00 8.09
CA LYS A 109 -27.36 -13.51 9.43
C LYS A 109 -26.86 -14.66 10.31
N ASN A 110 -26.02 -14.34 11.31
CA ASN A 110 -25.28 -15.30 12.12
C ASN A 110 -26.16 -16.42 12.72
N SER A 111 -26.21 -17.59 12.10
CA SER A 111 -26.20 -18.84 12.87
C SER A 111 -24.76 -19.04 13.34
N SER A 112 -24.57 -19.55 14.56
CA SER A 112 -23.26 -19.89 15.11
C SER A 112 -22.40 -20.55 14.02
N ASN A 113 -21.18 -20.05 13.79
CA ASN A 113 -20.22 -20.61 12.83
C ASN A 113 -19.77 -22.01 13.30
N THR A 114 -20.68 -22.97 13.27
CA THR A 114 -20.49 -24.35 13.74
C THR A 114 -19.56 -25.10 12.78
N LEU A 115 -19.46 -24.63 11.54
CA LEU A 115 -18.60 -25.20 10.49
C LEU A 115 -17.59 -24.16 10.00
N ARG A 116 -16.32 -24.34 10.38
CA ARG A 116 -15.18 -23.66 9.75
C ARG A 116 -14.72 -24.47 8.55
N ASN A 117 -14.90 -23.94 7.35
CA ASN A 117 -14.48 -24.54 6.09
C ASN A 117 -13.93 -23.47 5.14
N THR A 118 -13.39 -23.90 3.99
CA THR A 118 -12.80 -23.00 3.00
C THR A 118 -13.76 -21.89 2.56
N TRP A 119 -15.06 -22.20 2.40
CA TRP A 119 -16.07 -21.24 1.93
C TRP A 119 -16.47 -20.21 2.99
N THR A 120 -16.59 -20.61 4.25
CA THR A 120 -16.86 -19.69 5.37
C THR A 120 -15.66 -18.79 5.67
N LEU A 121 -14.44 -19.31 5.49
CA LEU A 121 -13.21 -18.53 5.55
C LEU A 121 -13.10 -17.53 4.38
N ALA A 122 -13.40 -17.97 3.15
CA ALA A 122 -13.43 -17.10 1.98
C ALA A 122 -14.49 -16.00 2.11
N ARG A 123 -15.71 -16.34 2.55
CA ARG A 123 -16.77 -15.37 2.89
C ARG A 123 -16.30 -14.33 3.90
N PHE A 124 -15.64 -14.76 4.97
CA PHE A 124 -15.12 -13.86 5.98
C PHE A 124 -14.04 -12.92 5.42
N ALA A 125 -13.13 -13.45 4.60
CA ALA A 125 -12.10 -12.66 3.93
C ALA A 125 -12.73 -11.64 2.96
N SER A 126 -13.65 -12.08 2.11
CA SER A 126 -14.37 -11.22 1.16
C SER A 126 -15.12 -10.09 1.86
N ARG A 127 -15.81 -10.37 2.97
CA ARG A 127 -16.45 -9.33 3.78
C ARG A 127 -15.46 -8.34 4.37
N SER A 128 -14.32 -8.81 4.86
CA SER A 128 -13.31 -7.92 5.48
C SER A 128 -12.60 -7.02 4.47
N GLN A 129 -12.69 -7.33 3.18
CA GLN A 129 -11.99 -6.63 2.10
C GLN A 129 -12.98 -6.06 1.07
N SER A 130 -14.29 -6.06 1.34
CA SER A 130 -15.33 -5.59 0.40
C SER A 130 -15.24 -6.23 -0.99
N ILE A 131 -14.82 -7.49 -1.07
CA ILE A 131 -14.72 -8.26 -2.32
C ILE A 131 -16.12 -8.77 -2.69
N THR A 132 -16.52 -8.51 -3.92
CA THR A 132 -17.81 -8.97 -4.45
C THR A 132 -17.61 -10.14 -5.39
N TRP A 133 -18.43 -11.17 -5.24
CA TRP A 133 -18.46 -12.32 -6.13
C TRP A 133 -19.63 -12.18 -7.11
N THR A 134 -19.42 -12.66 -8.33
CA THR A 134 -20.45 -12.74 -9.37
C THR A 134 -20.37 -14.10 -10.04
N PHE A 135 -21.53 -14.67 -10.36
CA PHE A 135 -21.64 -15.90 -11.16
C PHE A 135 -22.42 -15.52 -12.41
N VAL A 136 -21.75 -15.57 -13.56
CA VAL A 136 -22.37 -15.32 -14.88
C VAL A 136 -22.24 -16.63 -15.63
N ASP A 137 -23.36 -17.22 -16.06
CA ASP A 137 -23.39 -18.51 -16.76
C ASP A 137 -22.59 -19.63 -16.05
N ASP A 138 -22.77 -19.73 -14.72
CA ASP A 138 -22.03 -20.65 -13.82
C ASP A 138 -20.51 -20.39 -13.71
N GLU A 139 -19.98 -19.36 -14.36
CA GLU A 139 -18.59 -18.96 -14.22
C GLU A 139 -18.38 -17.97 -13.06
N PRO A 140 -17.52 -18.29 -12.07
CA PRO A 140 -17.18 -17.37 -11.01
C PRO A 140 -16.30 -16.23 -11.51
N SER A 141 -16.66 -15.02 -11.11
CA SER A 141 -15.86 -13.80 -11.25
C SER A 141 -15.81 -13.07 -9.91
N VAL A 142 -14.70 -12.36 -9.67
CA VAL A 142 -14.48 -11.63 -8.42
C VAL A 142 -14.11 -10.21 -8.74
N SER A 143 -14.78 -9.25 -8.11
CA SER A 143 -14.46 -7.82 -8.20
C SER A 143 -13.93 -7.28 -6.88
N PHE A 144 -12.89 -6.46 -6.99
CA PHE A 144 -12.31 -5.69 -5.89
C PHE A 144 -12.01 -4.27 -6.39
N ASP A 145 -12.52 -3.26 -5.68
CA ASP A 145 -12.61 -1.87 -6.14
C ASP A 145 -13.23 -1.78 -7.55
N CYS A 146 -12.40 -1.53 -8.57
CA CYS A 146 -12.80 -1.42 -9.98
C CYS A 146 -12.27 -2.58 -10.84
N ASN A 147 -11.54 -3.54 -10.25
CA ASN A 147 -10.90 -4.63 -10.96
C ASN A 147 -11.77 -5.88 -10.89
N THR A 148 -12.33 -6.28 -12.03
CA THR A 148 -13.03 -7.57 -12.17
C THR A 148 -12.07 -8.62 -12.71
N ILE A 149 -11.98 -9.75 -12.03
CA ILE A 149 -11.11 -10.87 -12.36
C ILE A 149 -11.98 -12.06 -12.76
N ILE A 150 -11.84 -12.44 -14.03
CA ILE A 150 -12.47 -13.62 -14.63
C ILE A 150 -11.55 -14.85 -14.52
N ILE A 151 -12.06 -16.04 -14.84
CA ILE A 151 -11.32 -17.32 -14.81
C ILE A 151 -9.99 -17.25 -15.57
N ALA A 152 -9.97 -16.62 -16.75
CA ALA A 152 -8.75 -16.44 -17.55
C ALA A 152 -7.64 -15.69 -16.77
N GLY A 153 -8.05 -14.82 -15.85
CA GLY A 153 -7.19 -14.03 -14.96
C GLY A 153 -6.76 -14.75 -13.67
N ARG A 154 -7.12 -16.02 -13.43
CA ARG A 154 -6.92 -16.71 -12.15
C ARG A 154 -5.51 -16.63 -11.55
N ARG A 155 -4.47 -16.63 -12.41
CA ARG A 155 -3.07 -16.57 -11.96
C ARG A 155 -2.67 -15.17 -11.46
N LYS A 156 -3.42 -14.14 -11.83
CA LYS A 156 -3.15 -12.75 -11.51
C LYS A 156 -3.95 -12.25 -10.30
N LEU A 157 -4.89 -13.04 -9.76
CA LEU A 157 -5.82 -12.62 -8.70
C LEU A 157 -5.12 -11.95 -7.52
N LEU A 158 -4.23 -12.68 -6.81
CA LEU A 158 -3.48 -12.13 -5.68
C LEU A 158 -2.60 -10.93 -6.08
N LYS A 159 -1.99 -10.97 -7.26
CA LYS A 159 -1.15 -9.88 -7.73
C LYS A 159 -1.97 -8.59 -7.90
N THR A 160 -3.16 -8.70 -8.48
CA THR A 160 -4.09 -7.58 -8.68
C THR A 160 -4.60 -7.05 -7.35
N PHE A 161 -4.97 -7.93 -6.41
CA PHE A 161 -5.44 -7.51 -5.08
C PHE A 161 -4.34 -6.80 -4.29
N HIS A 162 -3.15 -7.40 -4.19
CA HIS A 162 -2.03 -6.75 -3.54
C HIS A 162 -1.67 -5.41 -4.21
N GLN A 163 -1.80 -5.31 -5.55
CA GLN A 163 -1.56 -4.05 -6.25
C GLN A 163 -2.60 -3.00 -5.88
N ALA A 164 -3.88 -3.34 -5.88
CA ALA A 164 -4.94 -2.41 -5.52
C ALA A 164 -4.82 -1.96 -4.05
N GLN A 165 -4.52 -2.86 -3.11
CA GLN A 165 -4.25 -2.50 -1.71
C GLN A 165 -3.03 -1.57 -1.58
N ARG A 166 -1.93 -1.84 -2.30
CA ARG A 166 -0.77 -0.93 -2.33
C ARG A 166 -1.15 0.47 -2.82
N LEU A 167 -2.02 0.56 -3.83
CA LEU A 167 -2.51 1.84 -4.35
C LEU A 167 -3.36 2.57 -3.30
N GLN A 168 -4.28 1.89 -2.61
CA GLN A 168 -5.07 2.48 -1.52
C GLN A 168 -4.18 3.03 -0.40
N HIS A 169 -3.16 2.28 0.02
CA HIS A 169 -2.19 2.76 1.02
C HIS A 169 -1.42 3.99 0.54
N THR A 170 -1.06 4.03 -0.74
CA THR A 170 -0.33 5.15 -1.34
C THR A 170 -1.20 6.39 -1.44
N GLU A 171 -2.44 6.25 -1.88
CA GLU A 171 -3.42 7.33 -1.93
C GLU A 171 -3.66 7.92 -0.54
N ALA A 172 -3.85 7.06 0.46
CA ALA A 172 -3.98 7.48 1.85
C ALA A 172 -2.75 8.27 2.35
N LEU A 173 -1.54 7.95 1.85
CA LEU A 173 -0.31 8.65 2.18
C LEU A 173 -0.16 9.99 1.46
N ILE A 174 -0.50 10.04 0.16
CA ILE A 174 -0.47 11.27 -0.65
C ILE A 174 -1.47 12.30 -0.09
N ASN A 175 -2.64 11.84 0.34
CA ASN A 175 -3.68 12.70 0.93
C ASN A 175 -3.28 13.28 2.30
N GLN A 176 -2.17 12.85 2.90
CA GLN A 176 -1.68 13.45 4.15
C GLN A 176 -1.06 14.83 3.91
N ARG A 177 -1.61 15.85 4.56
CA ARG A 177 -1.19 17.26 4.44
C ARG A 177 0.32 17.51 4.59
N SER A 178 0.99 16.77 5.48
CA SER A 178 2.41 16.98 5.79
C SER A 178 3.34 16.02 5.04
N GLN A 179 2.98 14.74 4.95
CA GLN A 179 3.81 13.67 4.37
C GLN A 179 3.64 13.55 2.86
N GLY A 180 2.43 13.81 2.33
CA GLY A 180 2.08 13.63 0.93
C GLY A 180 3.02 14.36 -0.03
N LYS A 181 3.33 15.63 0.25
CA LYS A 181 4.25 16.43 -0.58
C LYS A 181 5.66 15.84 -0.70
N ALA A 182 6.15 15.20 0.35
CA ALA A 182 7.48 14.59 0.33
C ALA A 182 7.46 13.28 -0.48
N ILE A 183 6.36 12.53 -0.40
CA ILE A 183 6.14 11.32 -1.19
C ILE A 183 5.91 11.63 -2.67
N GLU A 184 5.13 12.66 -3.01
CA GLU A 184 4.97 13.13 -4.40
C GLU A 184 6.32 13.45 -5.05
N CYS A 185 7.22 14.12 -4.31
CA CYS A 185 8.57 14.39 -4.79
C CYS A 185 9.39 13.10 -5.00
N ALA A 186 9.26 12.12 -4.10
CA ALA A 186 9.91 10.82 -4.27
C ALA A 186 9.30 10.00 -5.42
N ALA A 187 8.01 10.15 -5.67
CA ALA A 187 7.25 9.47 -6.74
C ALA A 187 7.53 10.06 -8.13
N ALA A 188 8.06 11.28 -8.21
CA ALA A 188 8.29 11.99 -9.47
C ALA A 188 9.21 11.23 -10.45
N HIS A 189 10.09 10.35 -9.93
CA HIS A 189 10.96 9.55 -10.79
C HIS A 189 11.23 8.15 -10.18
N PRO A 190 11.09 7.05 -10.95
CA PRO A 190 11.31 5.69 -10.44
C PRO A 190 12.70 5.45 -9.84
N ALA A 191 13.73 6.13 -10.37
CA ALA A 191 15.10 6.05 -9.85
C ALA A 191 15.20 6.47 -8.37
N SER A 192 14.30 7.29 -7.87
CA SER A 192 14.25 7.67 -6.47
C SER A 192 14.21 6.43 -5.58
N THR A 193 13.52 5.36 -5.98
CA THR A 193 13.26 4.16 -5.17
C THR A 193 14.22 2.99 -5.48
N HIS A 194 15.20 3.15 -6.37
CA HIS A 194 16.12 2.08 -6.78
C HIS A 194 16.85 1.40 -5.59
N PHE A 195 17.15 2.16 -4.54
CA PHE A 195 17.87 1.66 -3.37
C PHE A 195 17.07 0.68 -2.50
N LEU A 196 15.75 0.66 -2.59
CA LEU A 196 14.92 -0.22 -1.75
C LEU A 196 15.12 -1.70 -2.09
N TYR A 197 15.40 -2.01 -3.35
CA TYR A 197 15.54 -3.38 -3.83
C TYR A 197 16.99 -3.87 -3.81
N THR A 198 17.92 -2.98 -4.16
CA THR A 198 19.32 -3.38 -4.40
C THR A 198 20.29 -2.86 -3.35
N GLY A 199 19.92 -1.84 -2.57
CA GLY A 199 20.82 -1.12 -1.68
C GLY A 199 21.98 -0.38 -2.39
N LYS A 200 22.10 -0.51 -3.72
CA LYS A 200 23.20 0.09 -4.48
C LYS A 200 23.11 1.61 -4.42
N TYR A 201 24.29 2.24 -4.37
CA TYR A 201 24.46 3.69 -4.32
C TYR A 201 23.84 4.36 -3.08
N THR A 202 23.66 3.62 -1.97
CA THR A 202 23.18 4.15 -0.69
C THR A 202 24.19 3.81 0.41
N ARG A 203 24.72 4.82 1.11
CA ARG A 203 25.61 4.56 2.24
C ARG A 203 24.78 4.13 3.45
N PHE A 204 25.38 3.40 4.38
CA PHE A 204 24.72 3.02 5.64
C PHE A 204 24.20 4.23 6.43
N ALA A 205 24.93 5.36 6.39
CA ALA A 205 24.49 6.61 7.00
C ALA A 205 23.21 7.17 6.32
N ASP A 206 23.09 7.04 4.99
CA ASP A 206 21.96 7.52 4.20
C ASP A 206 20.68 6.73 4.49
N TRP A 207 20.82 5.43 4.69
CA TRP A 207 19.71 4.54 5.05
C TRP A 207 18.95 5.00 6.31
N ARG A 208 19.67 5.49 7.32
CA ARG A 208 19.07 5.94 8.61
C ARG A 208 18.17 7.17 8.47
N PHE A 209 18.32 7.97 7.41
CA PHE A 209 17.56 9.21 7.25
C PHE A 209 16.68 9.26 6.00
N VAL A 210 16.95 8.45 4.97
CA VAL A 210 16.20 8.51 3.69
C VAL A 210 14.70 8.23 3.87
N HIS A 211 14.33 7.24 4.67
CA HIS A 211 12.92 6.93 4.93
C HIS A 211 12.22 8.03 5.74
N LYS A 212 12.91 8.60 6.73
CA LYS A 212 12.41 9.77 7.47
C LYS A 212 12.26 11.00 6.56
N ALA A 213 13.20 11.21 5.64
CA ALA A 213 13.16 12.32 4.68
C ALA A 213 11.92 12.21 3.79
N ARG A 214 11.64 11.01 3.25
CA ARG A 214 10.45 10.73 2.43
C ARG A 214 9.12 10.97 3.15
N LEU A 215 9.11 10.88 4.47
CA LEU A 215 7.92 11.16 5.30
C LEU A 215 7.95 12.53 5.97
N LYS A 216 8.94 13.39 5.67
CA LYS A 216 9.12 14.69 6.33
C LYS A 216 9.24 14.58 7.86
N LEU A 217 9.88 13.51 8.34
CA LEU A 217 10.09 13.18 9.76
C LEU A 217 11.49 13.49 10.27
N LEU A 218 12.33 14.15 9.46
CA LEU A 218 13.66 14.55 9.91
C LEU A 218 13.54 15.60 11.04
N PRO A 219 14.39 15.50 12.09
CA PRO A 219 14.39 16.43 13.22
C PRO A 219 15.08 17.75 12.83
N LEU A 220 14.46 18.49 11.92
CA LEU A 220 14.93 19.78 11.44
C LEU A 220 14.32 20.92 12.26
N ASN A 221 15.08 21.99 12.49
CA ASN A 221 14.60 23.12 13.29
C ASN A 221 13.36 23.80 12.67
N GLY A 222 13.25 23.85 11.34
CA GLY A 222 12.10 24.42 10.66
C GLY A 222 10.81 23.57 10.78
N ALA A 223 10.92 22.30 11.16
CA ALA A 223 9.81 21.35 11.31
C ALA A 223 9.22 21.29 12.73
N LYS A 224 9.88 21.90 13.73
CA LYS A 224 9.40 21.96 15.12
C LYS A 224 8.24 22.95 15.24
N GLN A 225 7.01 22.46 15.07
CA GLN A 225 5.80 23.30 15.15
C GLN A 225 5.36 23.64 16.59
N TRP A 226 5.81 22.87 17.58
CA TRP A 226 5.38 22.99 18.98
C TRP A 226 6.30 23.87 19.84
N THR A 227 7.44 24.34 19.30
CA THR A 227 8.38 25.21 20.03
C THR A 227 8.61 26.51 19.28
N ASN A 228 7.69 27.47 19.43
CA ASN A 228 7.84 28.80 18.82
C ASN A 228 9.07 29.57 19.35
N ALA A 229 9.54 29.24 20.55
CA ALA A 229 10.71 29.86 21.17
C ALA A 229 12.06 29.30 20.65
N ALA A 230 12.07 28.17 19.94
CA ALA A 230 13.30 27.57 19.45
C ALA A 230 13.74 28.19 18.12
N SER A 231 15.06 28.39 17.95
CA SER A 231 15.63 28.84 16.68
C SER A 231 15.22 27.91 15.54
N ARG A 232 14.65 28.48 14.47
CA ARG A 232 14.31 27.78 13.22
C ARG A 232 15.46 27.76 12.22
N LYS A 233 16.56 28.45 12.53
CA LYS A 233 17.70 28.61 11.64
C LYS A 233 18.38 27.27 11.38
N CYS A 234 18.94 27.13 10.19
CA CYS A 234 19.76 26.00 9.80
C CYS A 234 21.01 25.94 10.66
N ARG A 235 21.21 24.79 11.32
CA ARG A 235 22.37 24.52 12.18
C ARG A 235 23.70 24.59 11.45
N ARG A 236 23.68 24.39 10.11
CA ARG A 236 24.89 24.29 9.29
C ARG A 236 25.26 25.59 8.59
N CYS A 237 24.30 26.28 7.97
CA CYS A 237 24.58 27.47 7.15
C CYS A 237 23.84 28.73 7.61
N GLY A 238 23.12 28.69 8.75
CA GLY A 238 22.44 29.85 9.32
C GLY A 238 21.19 30.33 8.57
N TYR A 239 20.77 29.66 7.49
CA TYR A 239 19.55 30.00 6.74
C TYR A 239 18.32 30.06 7.64
N GLN A 240 17.40 30.99 7.38
CA GLN A 240 16.33 31.36 8.32
C GLN A 240 15.43 30.19 8.75
N ASN A 241 15.15 29.24 7.85
CA ASN A 241 14.31 28.08 8.12
C ASN A 241 14.96 26.77 7.65
N GLU A 242 15.37 25.92 8.60
CA GLU A 242 15.88 24.58 8.34
C GLU A 242 14.74 23.63 7.92
N THR A 243 14.30 23.71 6.67
CA THR A 243 13.27 22.83 6.10
C THR A 243 13.90 21.66 5.35
N LEU A 244 13.10 20.63 5.05
CA LEU A 244 13.56 19.49 4.26
C LEU A 244 14.09 19.91 2.87
N PRO A 245 13.37 20.73 2.06
CA PRO A 245 13.91 21.23 0.80
C PRO A 245 15.21 22.02 0.97
N HIS A 246 15.33 22.82 2.04
CA HIS A 246 16.57 23.54 2.32
C HIS A 246 17.74 22.58 2.54
N VAL A 247 17.59 21.60 3.44
CA VAL A 247 18.68 20.68 3.79
C VAL A 247 19.10 19.81 2.61
N LEU A 248 18.15 19.35 1.79
CA LEU A 248 18.44 18.48 0.66
C LEU A 248 18.99 19.23 -0.58
N ASN A 249 18.47 20.42 -0.88
CA ASN A 249 18.74 21.08 -2.17
C ASN A 249 19.57 22.37 -2.06
N HIS A 250 19.56 23.06 -0.92
CA HIS A 250 20.04 24.45 -0.83
C HIS A 250 21.04 24.70 0.31
N CYS A 251 21.28 23.74 1.19
CA CYS A 251 22.20 23.93 2.30
C CYS A 251 23.63 24.04 1.77
N GLY A 252 24.28 25.18 2.01
CA GLY A 252 25.53 25.65 1.35
C GLY A 252 26.77 24.78 1.52
N SER A 253 26.65 23.61 2.12
CA SER A 253 27.70 22.60 2.18
C SER A 253 27.66 21.61 1.01
N HIS A 254 26.52 21.45 0.34
CA HIS A 254 26.42 20.69 -0.92
C HIS A 254 26.94 21.47 -2.13
N GLN A 255 27.05 22.80 -2.03
CA GLN A 255 27.61 23.64 -3.09
C GLN A 255 29.15 23.72 -3.09
N LEU A 256 29.80 23.28 -2.01
CA LEU A 256 31.27 23.28 -1.92
C LEU A 256 31.90 22.01 -2.53
N GLY A 257 31.12 20.95 -2.79
CA GLY A 257 31.62 19.68 -3.34
C GLY A 257 31.42 19.47 -4.84
N VAL A 258 30.80 20.44 -5.55
CA VAL A 258 30.66 20.40 -7.02
C VAL A 258 31.63 21.39 -7.70
N ASN A 259 32.32 22.23 -6.92
CA ASN A 259 33.14 23.33 -7.43
C ASN A 259 34.66 23.10 -7.31
N GLU A 260 35.14 21.88 -7.05
CA GLU A 260 36.57 21.54 -7.15
C GLU A 260 36.97 21.04 -8.55
N GLY A 261 36.40 21.65 -9.60
CA GLY A 261 36.73 21.34 -10.98
C GLY A 261 36.65 22.52 -11.95
N THR A 262 36.27 23.73 -11.52
CA THR A 262 36.26 24.89 -12.42
C THR A 262 36.33 26.19 -11.62
N THR A 263 37.52 26.76 -11.53
CA THR A 263 37.71 28.16 -11.15
C THR A 263 37.11 29.11 -12.20
N PRO A 264 36.78 30.35 -11.80
CA PRO A 264 35.60 31.06 -12.30
C PRO A 264 35.89 31.98 -13.48
N SER A 265 35.02 31.98 -14.50
CA SER A 265 34.94 33.09 -15.45
C SER A 265 33.77 33.98 -15.07
N SER A 266 34.10 35.17 -14.55
CA SER A 266 33.23 36.34 -14.51
C SER A 266 32.44 36.50 -15.82
N ARG A 267 31.11 36.47 -15.76
CA ARG A 267 30.25 37.09 -16.78
C ARG A 267 28.84 37.34 -16.24
N GLY A 268 28.62 38.60 -15.89
CA GLY A 268 27.43 39.36 -16.28
C GLY A 268 26.08 38.89 -15.76
N SER A 269 25.59 39.60 -14.74
CA SER A 269 24.16 39.84 -14.52
C SER A 269 23.40 39.99 -15.84
N ARG A 270 22.54 39.02 -16.17
CA ARG A 270 21.39 39.29 -17.03
C ARG A 270 20.15 39.35 -16.16
N ARG A 271 19.73 40.59 -15.89
CA ARG A 271 18.36 40.92 -15.53
C ARG A 271 17.46 40.38 -16.65
N LEU A 272 16.44 39.62 -16.28
CA LEU A 272 15.30 39.37 -17.16
C LEU A 272 14.59 40.73 -17.39
N PRO A 273 14.27 41.13 -18.62
CA PRO A 273 13.48 42.32 -18.86
C PRO A 273 12.01 42.06 -18.51
N PRO A 274 11.26 43.11 -18.13
CA PRO A 274 9.84 42.99 -17.79
C PRO A 274 9.01 42.74 -19.06
N SER A 275 8.04 41.83 -18.94
CA SER A 275 6.98 41.60 -19.93
C SER A 275 6.12 42.86 -20.07
N GLY A 276 6.30 43.57 -21.17
CA GLY A 276 5.43 44.68 -21.59
C GLY A 276 4.29 44.19 -22.48
N GLU A 277 3.08 44.60 -22.13
CA GLU A 277 1.87 44.56 -22.95
C GLU A 277 2.03 45.37 -24.25
N LYS A 278 1.33 44.92 -25.33
CA LYS A 278 0.70 45.68 -26.44
C LYS A 278 0.35 44.69 -27.57
N SER A 279 -0.92 44.31 -27.76
CA SER A 279 -1.99 44.97 -28.53
C SER A 279 -1.88 44.80 -30.06
N CYS A 280 -2.97 44.29 -30.66
CA CYS A 280 -3.40 44.28 -32.07
C CYS A 280 -2.47 44.88 -33.14
N GLN A 281 -2.26 44.11 -34.22
CA GLN A 281 -3.00 44.26 -35.49
C GLN A 281 -2.99 42.93 -36.25
#